data_AF-A0AAT9PFB7-F1
#
_entry.id   AF-A0AAT9PFB7-F1
#
_cell.length_a   1.000
_cell.length_b   1.000
_cell.length_c   1.000
_cell.angle_alpha   90.00
_cell.angle_beta   90.00
_cell.angle_gamma   90.00
#
_symmetry.space_group_name_H-M   'P 1'
#
loop_
_entity.id
_entity.type
_entity.pdbx_description
1 polymer ?
#
loop_
_entity_poly.entity_id
_entity_poly.type
_entity_poly.pdbx_seq_one_letter_code
_entity_poly.pdbx_strand_id
1 'polypeptide(L)'
;MIETKIISTAVGVQRGDVNDKTESTQVPSTQNGLIIGRFKRGRTDKPFKVTNLSYPGMLGRDINNPDYLTVEDVFNKGVNEVWISRIGAPETEE
;
A
#
# COMPACT_ATOMS: atom_id res chain seq x y z
N MET A 1 -13.94 11.01 -42.48
CA MET A 1 -13.20 10.76 -41.23
C MET A 1 -14.26 10.56 -40.15
N ILE A 2 -14.44 9.34 -39.66
CA ILE A 2 -15.48 9.00 -38.69
C ILE A 2 -14.75 8.73 -37.37
N GLU A 3 -14.85 9.65 -36.43
CA GLU A 3 -14.38 9.45 -35.06
C GLU A 3 -15.41 8.62 -34.31
N THR A 4 -15.09 7.36 -34.05
CA THR A 4 -15.91 6.49 -33.19
C THR A 4 -15.49 6.71 -31.75
N LYS A 5 -16.28 7.48 -31.00
CA LYS A 5 -16.17 7.61 -29.56
C LYS A 5 -16.49 6.25 -28.92
N ILE A 6 -15.46 5.47 -28.62
CA ILE A 6 -15.57 4.28 -27.78
C ILE A 6 -15.99 4.72 -26.37
N ILE A 7 -17.27 4.51 -26.07
CA ILE A 7 -17.81 4.57 -24.72
C ILE A 7 -17.72 3.15 -24.19
N SER A 8 -17.26 3.00 -22.94
CA SER A 8 -17.16 1.72 -22.19
C SER A 8 -15.78 1.05 -22.22
N THR A 9 -14.80 1.71 -21.61
CA THR A 9 -13.69 1.01 -20.96
C THR A 9 -14.22 0.41 -19.66
N ALA A 10 -14.83 -0.77 -19.74
CA ALA A 10 -15.00 -1.61 -18.57
C ALA A 10 -13.59 -1.97 -18.06
N VAL A 11 -13.27 -1.55 -16.84
CA VAL A 11 -12.05 -1.96 -16.13
C VAL A 11 -12.10 -3.49 -16.01
N GLY A 12 -11.24 -4.21 -16.75
CA GLY A 12 -11.01 -5.64 -16.47
C GLY A 12 -10.73 -6.60 -17.62
N VAL A 13 -10.87 -6.22 -18.90
CA VAL A 13 -10.53 -7.14 -20.01
C VAL A 13 -9.56 -6.48 -20.98
N GLN A 14 -8.26 -6.65 -20.70
CA GLN A 14 -7.19 -6.34 -21.65
C GLN A 14 -6.97 -7.54 -22.57
N ARG A 15 -7.23 -7.34 -23.87
CA ARG A 15 -6.98 -8.32 -24.94
C ARG A 15 -5.46 -8.37 -25.17
N GLY A 16 -4.84 -9.52 -24.91
CA GLY A 16 -3.38 -9.70 -24.87
C GLY A 16 -2.62 -9.70 -26.21
N ASP A 17 -3.15 -9.09 -27.27
CA ASP A 17 -2.54 -9.16 -28.61
C ASP A 17 -1.81 -7.88 -29.06
N VAL A 18 -1.79 -6.82 -28.24
CA VAL A 18 -0.99 -5.63 -28.53
C VAL A 18 -0.06 -5.33 -27.37
N ASN A 19 1.21 -5.72 -27.52
CA ASN A 19 2.28 -5.37 -26.60
C ASN A 19 2.68 -3.92 -26.88
N ASP A 20 1.91 -2.99 -26.32
CA ASP A 20 2.21 -1.57 -26.35
C ASP A 20 3.37 -1.30 -25.38
N LYS A 21 4.55 -1.04 -25.95
CA LYS A 21 5.79 -0.71 -25.22
C LYS A 21 5.93 0.79 -24.94
N THR A 22 4.84 1.55 -24.94
CA THR A 22 4.84 2.95 -24.50
C THR A 22 4.27 3.05 -23.09
N GLU A 23 4.98 2.47 -22.13
CA GLU A 23 4.60 2.53 -20.71
C GLU A 23 4.96 3.91 -20.12
N SER A 24 4.32 4.96 -20.64
CA SER A 24 4.12 6.23 -19.97
C SER A 24 2.69 6.32 -19.42
N THR A 25 2.13 5.18 -19.00
CA THR A 25 1.08 5.23 -18.00
C THR A 25 1.78 5.36 -16.66
N GLN A 26 2.11 6.60 -16.27
CA GLN A 26 2.22 6.89 -14.84
C GLN A 26 0.85 6.55 -14.27
N VAL A 27 0.71 5.34 -13.74
CA VAL A 27 -0.46 4.93 -12.99
C VAL A 27 -0.62 5.99 -11.91
N PRO A 28 -1.71 6.78 -11.92
CA PRO A 28 -1.88 7.86 -10.97
C PRO A 28 -1.85 7.24 -9.58
N SER A 29 -0.75 7.50 -8.88
CA SER A 29 -0.48 7.17 -7.50
C SER A 29 -1.21 5.94 -6.95
N THR A 30 -0.55 4.79 -7.00
CA THR A 30 -0.74 3.71 -6.00
C THR A 30 -0.27 4.19 -4.60
N GLN A 31 -0.62 5.42 -4.19
CA GLN A 31 -0.26 6.00 -2.89
C GLN A 31 -1.17 5.53 -1.75
N ASN A 32 -2.13 4.66 -2.04
CA ASN A 32 -3.01 4.05 -1.05
C ASN A 32 -2.67 2.57 -0.84
N GLY A 33 -1.43 2.27 -0.45
CA GLY A 33 -1.06 0.92 0.00
C GLY A 33 -1.72 0.61 1.35
N LEU A 34 -2.29 -0.60 1.48
CA LEU A 34 -2.78 -1.15 2.76
C LEU A 34 -1.82 -2.24 3.22
N ILE A 35 -1.20 -2.03 4.38
CA ILE A 35 -0.37 -3.03 5.06
C ILE A 35 -1.19 -3.63 6.19
N ILE A 36 -1.24 -4.96 6.22
CA ILE A 36 -1.93 -5.71 7.25
C ILE A 36 -0.88 -6.50 8.02
N GLY A 37 -0.83 -6.34 9.34
CA GLY A 37 0.21 -6.96 10.16
C GLY A 37 -0.09 -6.94 11.65
N ARG A 38 0.82 -7.52 12.42
CA ARG A 38 0.80 -7.53 13.88
C ARG A 38 1.77 -6.48 14.40
N PHE A 39 1.25 -5.57 15.21
CA PHE A 39 2.00 -4.42 15.72
C PHE A 39 1.85 -4.32 17.23
N LYS A 40 2.84 -3.74 17.92
CA LYS A 40 2.79 -3.55 19.38
C LYS A 40 1.61 -2.64 19.77
N ARG A 41 1.36 -1.59 18.99
CA ARG A 41 0.30 -0.59 19.20
C ARG A 41 -0.44 -0.32 17.89
N GLY A 42 -1.55 0.39 17.99
CA GLY A 42 -2.39 0.76 16.86
C GLY A 42 -3.81 0.24 16.99
N ARG A 43 -4.68 0.77 16.14
CA ARG A 43 -6.10 0.43 16.09
C ARG A 43 -6.30 -0.91 15.40
N THR A 44 -7.07 -1.78 16.06
CA THR A 44 -7.48 -3.10 15.54
C THR A 44 -8.88 -3.02 14.90
N ASP A 45 -9.67 -2.02 15.27
CA ASP A 45 -11.07 -1.90 14.84
C ASP A 45 -11.23 -1.47 13.38
N LYS A 46 -10.30 -0.65 12.88
CA LYS A 46 -10.34 -0.14 11.51
C LYS A 46 -8.94 0.22 11.00
N PRO A 47 -8.72 0.17 9.68
CA PRO A 47 -7.49 0.65 9.10
C PRO A 47 -7.31 2.15 9.38
N PHE A 48 -6.08 2.57 9.63
CA PHE A 48 -5.73 3.95 9.89
C PHE A 48 -4.51 4.36 9.08
N LYS A 49 -4.39 5.65 8.81
CA LYS A 49 -3.30 6.18 7.99
C LYS A 49 -2.12 6.57 8.87
N VAL A 50 -0.92 6.23 8.42
CA VAL A 50 0.36 6.62 9.03
C VAL A 50 1.24 7.32 8.01
N THR A 51 2.16 8.14 8.51
CA THR A 51 3.20 8.82 7.75
C THR A 51 4.56 8.51 8.36
N ASN A 52 5.65 8.83 7.66
CA ASN A 52 7.02 8.57 8.13
C ASN A 52 7.29 9.16 9.54
N LEU A 53 6.69 10.30 9.87
CA LEU A 53 6.85 10.92 11.18
C LEU A 53 6.00 10.28 12.29
N SER A 54 4.84 9.69 11.94
CA SER A 54 3.86 9.20 12.93
C SER A 54 3.92 7.71 13.17
N TYR A 55 4.41 6.91 12.22
CA TYR A 55 4.37 5.44 12.31
C TYR A 55 5.10 4.86 13.55
N PRO A 56 6.27 5.38 14.03
CA PRO A 56 6.95 4.77 15.16
C PRO A 56 6.17 4.94 16.47
N GLY A 57 5.49 6.08 16.63
CA GLY A 57 4.65 6.36 17.79
C GLY A 57 3.32 5.62 17.75
N MET A 58 2.71 5.49 16.57
CA MET A 58 1.41 4.85 16.39
C MET A 58 1.47 3.33 16.45
N LEU A 59 2.48 2.72 15.83
CA LEU A 59 2.65 1.26 15.78
C LEU A 59 3.44 0.71 16.98
N GLY A 60 4.21 1.58 17.65
CA GLY A 60 5.17 1.20 18.67
C GLY A 60 6.44 0.64 18.02
N ARG A 61 7.59 1.26 18.31
CA ARG A 61 8.88 0.86 17.73
C ARG A 61 9.20 -0.60 18.05
N ASP A 62 9.43 -1.40 17.01
CA ASP A 62 9.75 -2.82 17.14
C ASP A 62 10.73 -3.30 16.07
N ILE A 63 12.02 -3.30 16.40
CA ILE A 63 13.09 -3.63 15.45
C ILE A 63 13.13 -5.13 15.14
N ASN A 64 12.58 -5.97 16.02
CA ASN A 64 12.60 -7.43 15.86
C ASN A 64 11.39 -7.96 15.07
N ASN A 65 10.42 -7.10 14.74
CA ASN A 65 9.19 -7.51 14.09
C ASN A 65 9.25 -7.28 12.57
N PRO A 66 9.10 -8.33 11.74
CA PRO A 66 9.12 -8.21 10.29
C PRO A 66 8.02 -7.30 9.73
N ASP A 67 6.84 -7.25 10.37
CA ASP A 67 5.73 -6.40 9.93
C ASP A 67 6.07 -4.92 10.13
N TYR A 68 6.77 -4.59 11.22
CA TYR A 68 7.22 -3.23 11.50
C TYR A 68 8.32 -2.79 10.51
N LEU A 69 9.27 -3.68 10.23
CA LEU A 69 10.35 -3.43 9.26
C LEU A 69 9.81 -3.24 7.83
N THR A 70 8.74 -3.95 7.47
CA THR A 70 8.07 -3.78 6.16
C THR A 70 7.51 -2.37 6.02
N VAL A 71 6.90 -1.82 7.08
CA VAL A 71 6.40 -0.43 7.08
C VAL A 71 7.55 0.56 6.94
N GLU A 72 8.68 0.33 7.62
CA GLU A 72 9.88 1.15 7.53
C GLU A 72 10.49 1.13 6.11
N ASP A 73 10.59 -0.04 5.48
CA ASP A 73 11.08 -0.18 4.10
C ASP A 73 10.19 0.57 3.10
N VAL A 74 8.87 0.54 3.31
CA VAL A 74 7.91 1.28 2.46
C VAL A 74 8.13 2.79 2.56
N PHE A 75 8.38 3.31 3.76
CA PHE A 75 8.74 4.72 3.94
C PHE A 75 10.12 5.06 3.37
N ASN A 76 11.10 4.16 3.50
CA ASN A 76 12.42 4.32 2.90
C ASN A 76 12.39 4.34 1.37
N LYS A 77 11.42 3.64 0.75
CA LYS A 77 11.16 3.66 -0.69
C LYS A 77 10.47 4.95 -1.18
N GLY A 78 10.19 5.89 -0.29
CA GLY A 78 9.66 7.21 -0.66
C GLY A 78 8.13 7.30 -0.68
N VAL A 79 7.42 6.35 -0.08
CA VAL A 79 5.97 6.47 0.10
C VAL A 79 5.68 7.47 1.21
N ASN A 80 4.81 8.46 0.95
CA ASN A 80 4.52 9.50 1.93
C ASN A 80 3.56 9.05 3.03
N GLU A 81 2.63 8.16 2.68
CA GLU A 81 1.53 7.74 3.54
C GLU A 81 1.07 6.32 3.21
N VAL A 82 0.68 5.59 4.26
CA VAL A 82 0.29 4.18 4.15
C VAL A 82 -0.89 3.91 5.07
N TRP A 83 -1.81 3.06 4.62
CA TRP A 83 -2.88 2.55 5.46
C TRP A 83 -2.41 1.30 6.18
N ILE A 84 -2.69 1.22 7.48
CA ILE A 84 -2.33 0.06 8.31
C ILE A 84 -3.57 -0.51 8.97
N SER A 85 -3.71 -1.82 8.87
CA SER A 85 -4.68 -2.61 9.64
C SER A 85 -3.94 -3.55 10.58
N ARG A 86 -4.21 -3.44 11.88
CA ARG A 86 -3.60 -4.28 12.90
C ARG A 86 -4.46 -5.52 13.13
N ILE A 87 -3.88 -6.71 12.99
CA ILE A 87 -4.55 -7.98 13.29
C ILE A 87 -4.37 -8.39 14.77
N GLY A 88 -3.29 -7.95 15.43
CA GLY A 88 -3.02 -8.33 16.82
C GLY A 88 -1.68 -7.83 17.37
N ALA A 89 -1.27 -8.41 18.50
CA ALA A 89 0.05 -8.24 19.07
C ALA A 89 1.09 -9.05 18.27
N PRO A 90 2.36 -8.61 18.22
CA PRO A 90 3.43 -9.38 17.59
C PRO A 90 3.61 -10.71 18.33
N GLU A 91 3.81 -11.79 17.58
CA GLU A 91 4.23 -13.06 18.17
C GLU A 91 5.63 -12.85 18.76
N THR A 92 5.70 -12.87 20.08
CA THR A 92 6.96 -12.79 20.80
C THR A 92 7.41 -14.24 20.88
N GLU A 93 8.42 -14.62 20.11
CA GLU A 93 9.15 -15.86 20.41
C GLU A 93 9.83 -15.63 21.77
N GLU A 94 9.26 -16.23 22.82
CA GLU A 94 9.89 -16.31 24.15
C GLU A 94 11.19 -17.13 24.11
#